data_AF-A0A6P4YPA1-F1
#
_entry.id   AF-A0A6P4YPA1-F1
#
_cell.length_a   1.000
_cell.length_b   1.000
_cell.length_c   1.000
_cell.angle_alpha   90.00
_cell.angle_beta   90.00
_cell.angle_gamma   90.00
#
_symmetry.space_group_name_H-M   'P 1'
#
loop_
_entity.id
_entity.type
_entity.pdbx_description
1 polymer ?
#
loop_
_entity_poly.entity_id
_entity_poly.type
_entity_poly.pdbx_seq_one_letter_code
_entity_poly.pdbx_strand_id
1 'polypeptide(L)'
;MDTTLVDFSDMRWQRGDLSFIFNGHLRPNVSLVVLDNDLKVFQRIRCEETEMEIEEEVDVLMSSDVVAAQMSTKAITFQRAQTGWVFREDKTESVGTFSADYYHIGGILLESRKRREHLSAEDLKKNKELLDSLSRGFFVENSCDPCVRRESIQPPPPSPVSWEEYVTAPSGRWPHLGRPMVVKESRKSLKATVAMSEEFPIRLDRLLDVLEIIAPFKHFLKLREFVQLKLPSGFPVKIEIPVLPTITAKITFQDFQARDSDYYPQSFFLIPNNFKEDPNRFPDL
;
A
#
# COMPACT_ATOMS: atom_id res chain seq x y z
N MET A 1 -5.70 -9.98 15.84
CA MET A 1 -4.69 -8.92 15.60
C MET A 1 -5.27 -7.65 16.16
N ASP A 2 -4.62 -7.06 17.16
CA ASP A 2 -5.08 -5.80 17.74
C ASP A 2 -4.35 -4.65 17.07
N THR A 3 -5.06 -3.54 16.82
CA THR A 3 -4.52 -2.33 16.21
C THR A 3 -5.10 -1.11 16.89
N THR A 4 -4.26 -0.09 17.06
CA THR A 4 -4.71 1.21 17.55
C THR A 4 -5.09 2.17 16.45
N LEU A 5 -4.83 1.82 15.18
CA LEU A 5 -5.15 2.67 14.05
C LEU A 5 -6.60 2.38 13.62
N VAL A 6 -7.47 3.37 13.79
CA VAL A 6 -8.88 3.29 13.38
C VAL A 6 -9.04 3.81 11.95
N ASP A 7 -8.54 5.02 11.70
CA ASP A 7 -8.72 5.71 10.43
C ASP A 7 -7.65 6.80 10.23
N PHE A 8 -7.58 7.38 9.03
CA PHE A 8 -6.79 8.56 8.69
C PHE A 8 -7.68 9.59 7.99
N SER A 9 -8.14 10.59 8.74
CA SER A 9 -8.91 11.73 8.23
C SER A 9 -8.17 13.04 8.51
N ASP A 10 -8.36 14.07 7.67
CA ASP A 10 -7.79 15.41 7.89
C ASP A 10 -6.27 15.47 8.17
N MET A 11 -5.51 14.60 7.51
CA MET A 11 -4.06 14.43 7.75
C MET A 11 -3.68 14.04 9.18
N ARG A 12 -4.62 13.46 9.94
CA ARG A 12 -4.42 13.03 11.31
C ARG A 12 -4.78 11.55 11.47
N TRP A 13 -3.96 10.86 12.23
CA TRP A 13 -4.23 9.49 12.62
C TRP A 13 -5.32 9.48 13.69
N GLN A 14 -6.44 8.81 13.39
CA GLN A 14 -7.44 8.47 14.40
C GLN A 14 -6.98 7.20 15.11
N ARG A 15 -6.86 7.30 16.44
CA ARG A 15 -6.51 6.17 17.29
C ARG A 15 -7.71 5.67 18.07
N GLY A 16 -7.77 4.36 18.28
CA GLY A 16 -8.76 3.69 19.11
C GLY A 16 -8.26 2.32 19.53
N ASP A 17 -9.18 1.44 19.94
CA ASP A 17 -8.88 0.06 20.33
C ASP A 17 -9.67 -0.92 19.45
N LEU A 18 -9.02 -1.45 18.41
CA LEU A 18 -9.63 -2.38 17.46
C LEU A 18 -8.99 -3.76 17.51
N SER A 19 -9.82 -4.81 17.37
CA SER A 19 -9.35 -6.20 17.26
C SER A 19 -9.90 -6.89 16.02
N PHE A 20 -9.02 -7.49 15.22
CA PHE A 20 -9.36 -8.33 14.08
C PHE A 20 -9.32 -9.80 14.48
N ILE A 21 -10.44 -10.51 14.31
CA ILE A 21 -10.56 -11.94 14.54
C ILE A 21 -10.73 -12.63 13.19
N PHE A 22 -9.82 -13.56 12.87
CA PHE A 22 -9.89 -14.40 11.68
C PHE A 22 -10.14 -15.86 12.06
N ASN A 23 -11.11 -16.49 11.41
CA ASN A 23 -11.44 -17.91 11.56
C ASN A 23 -11.34 -18.62 10.20
N GLY A 24 -10.24 -19.32 9.98
CA GLY A 24 -9.95 -20.04 8.74
C GLY A 24 -10.85 -21.25 8.45
N HIS A 25 -11.73 -21.65 9.38
CA HIS A 25 -12.70 -22.72 9.15
C HIS A 25 -14.03 -22.22 8.55
N LEU A 26 -14.25 -20.90 8.51
CA LEU A 26 -15.46 -20.31 7.98
C LEU A 26 -15.29 -19.86 6.53
N ARG A 27 -16.41 -19.59 5.84
CA ARG A 27 -16.40 -19.05 4.47
C ARG A 27 -15.79 -17.64 4.46
N PRO A 28 -15.15 -17.20 3.37
CA PRO A 28 -14.48 -15.90 3.27
C PRO A 28 -15.31 -14.73 3.82
N ASN A 29 -16.58 -14.66 3.40
CA ASN A 29 -17.55 -13.60 3.69
C ASN A 29 -17.93 -13.47 5.18
N VAL A 30 -17.53 -14.42 6.03
CA VAL A 30 -17.77 -14.39 7.49
C VAL A 30 -16.52 -14.77 8.29
N SER A 31 -15.40 -15.01 7.61
CA SER A 31 -14.16 -15.49 8.21
C SER A 31 -13.39 -14.40 8.94
N LEU A 32 -13.67 -13.13 8.66
CA LEU A 32 -12.97 -11.99 9.22
C LEU A 32 -13.95 -11.01 9.89
N VAL A 33 -13.67 -10.66 11.13
CA VAL A 33 -14.49 -9.77 11.97
C VAL A 33 -13.60 -8.70 12.57
N VAL A 34 -14.05 -7.45 12.55
CA VAL A 34 -13.42 -6.31 13.23
C VAL A 34 -14.26 -5.96 14.45
N LEU A 35 -13.61 -5.81 15.60
CA LEU A 35 -14.20 -5.40 16.85
C LEU A 35 -13.73 -4.00 17.18
N ASP A 36 -14.65 -3.15 17.61
CA ASP A 36 -14.37 -1.88 18.27
C ASP A 36 -14.56 -2.07 19.77
N ASN A 37 -13.46 -2.12 20.52
CA ASN A 37 -13.48 -2.42 21.95
C ASN A 37 -14.02 -1.25 22.78
N ASP A 38 -13.85 -0.02 22.31
CA ASP A 38 -14.32 1.20 22.96
C ASP A 38 -15.86 1.29 22.92
N LEU A 39 -16.42 1.04 21.74
CA LEU A 39 -17.87 1.06 21.51
C LEU A 39 -18.55 -0.27 21.83
N LYS A 40 -17.78 -1.35 22.00
CA LYS A 40 -18.27 -2.73 22.20
C LYS A 40 -19.19 -3.17 21.06
N VAL A 41 -18.77 -2.88 19.83
CA VAL A 41 -19.46 -3.31 18.61
C VAL A 41 -18.53 -4.13 17.73
N PHE A 42 -19.10 -4.92 16.81
CA PHE A 42 -18.31 -5.65 15.83
C PHE A 42 -18.97 -5.59 14.45
N GLN A 43 -18.14 -5.68 13.41
CA GLN A 43 -18.55 -5.74 12.01
C GLN A 43 -17.89 -6.94 11.34
N ARG A 44 -18.66 -7.67 10.54
CA ARG A 44 -18.13 -8.73 9.67
C ARG A 44 -17.70 -8.08 8.36
N ILE A 45 -16.43 -8.26 7.99
CA ILE A 45 -15.89 -7.71 6.75
C ILE A 45 -16.59 -8.38 5.57
N ARG A 46 -17.19 -7.55 4.72
CA ARG A 46 -17.87 -8.05 3.51
C ARG A 46 -16.83 -8.22 2.42
N CYS A 47 -16.88 -9.34 1.71
CA CYS A 47 -16.06 -9.53 0.50
C CYS A 47 -16.80 -9.09 -0.78
N GLU A 48 -18.04 -8.66 -0.69
CA GLU A 48 -18.87 -8.25 -1.83
C GLU A 48 -19.13 -6.75 -1.75
N GLU A 49 -18.59 -6.01 -2.72
CA GLU A 49 -18.78 -4.56 -2.90
C GLU A 49 -20.22 -4.28 -3.36
N THR A 50 -20.80 -3.17 -2.88
CA THR A 50 -22.13 -2.74 -3.32
C THR A 50 -22.07 -2.11 -4.72
N GLU A 51 -23.18 -2.11 -5.45
CA GLU A 51 -23.25 -1.47 -6.79
C GLU A 51 -22.83 0.01 -6.74
N MET A 52 -23.16 0.70 -5.64
CA MET A 52 -22.80 2.10 -5.42
C MET A 52 -21.30 2.28 -5.20
N GLU A 53 -20.66 1.44 -4.38
CA GLU A 53 -19.19 1.46 -4.18
C GLU A 53 -18.46 1.22 -5.50
N ILE A 54 -18.95 0.27 -6.30
CA ILE A 54 -18.40 -0.01 -7.63
C ILE A 54 -18.57 1.21 -8.55
N GLU A 55 -19.73 1.88 -8.52
CA GLU A 55 -19.96 3.08 -9.32
C GLU A 55 -19.04 4.24 -8.93
N GLU A 56 -18.82 4.46 -7.63
CA GLU A 56 -17.89 5.46 -7.12
C GLU A 56 -16.44 5.14 -7.52
N GLU A 57 -16.01 3.87 -7.40
CA GLU A 57 -14.68 3.45 -7.83
C GLU A 57 -14.49 3.68 -9.34
N VAL A 58 -15.51 3.34 -10.14
CA VAL A 58 -15.49 3.57 -11.59
C VAL A 58 -15.35 5.05 -11.92
N ASP A 59 -16.05 5.95 -11.24
CA ASP A 59 -15.95 7.40 -11.50
C ASP A 59 -14.55 7.95 -11.15
N VAL A 60 -13.99 7.49 -10.04
CA VAL A 60 -12.61 7.81 -9.65
C VAL A 60 -11.61 7.30 -10.69
N LEU A 61 -11.78 6.06 -11.18
CA LEU A 61 -10.89 5.49 -12.21
C LEU A 61 -11.02 6.20 -13.56
N MET A 62 -12.21 6.68 -13.90
CA MET A 62 -12.48 7.41 -15.14
C MET A 62 -11.94 8.85 -15.14
N SER A 63 -11.69 9.42 -13.97
CA SER A 63 -11.17 10.79 -13.79
C SER A 63 -9.70 10.84 -13.36
N SER A 64 -9.08 9.71 -13.02
CA SER A 64 -7.69 9.62 -12.57
C SER A 64 -6.73 9.04 -13.62
N ASP A 65 -5.43 9.31 -13.45
CA ASP A 65 -4.39 8.68 -14.26
C ASP A 65 -4.45 7.15 -14.07
N VAL A 66 -4.44 6.37 -15.15
CA VAL A 66 -4.19 4.93 -15.02
C VAL A 66 -2.69 4.74 -14.78
N VAL A 67 -2.31 4.39 -13.55
CA VAL A 67 -0.92 4.29 -13.12
C VAL A 67 -0.47 2.84 -13.02
N ALA A 68 0.57 2.49 -13.77
CA ALA A 68 1.38 1.30 -13.53
C ALA A 68 2.71 1.74 -12.92
N ALA A 69 2.95 1.39 -11.65
CA ALA A 69 4.19 1.67 -10.97
C ALA A 69 4.90 0.37 -10.54
N GLN A 70 6.17 0.27 -10.91
CA GLN A 70 7.04 -0.83 -10.54
C GLN A 70 8.29 -0.28 -9.85
N MET A 71 8.62 -0.86 -8.71
CA MET A 71 9.89 -0.64 -8.05
C MET A 71 10.85 -1.72 -8.54
N SER A 72 11.89 -1.33 -9.29
CA SER A 72 12.96 -2.25 -9.68
C SER A 72 13.98 -2.33 -8.56
N THR A 73 14.22 -3.56 -8.10
CA THR A 73 15.13 -3.89 -7.00
C THR A 73 16.40 -4.61 -7.47
N LYS A 74 16.57 -4.77 -8.78
CA LYS A 74 17.65 -5.58 -9.40
C LYS A 74 19.07 -5.10 -9.09
N ALA A 75 19.24 -3.81 -8.79
CA ALA A 75 20.54 -3.18 -8.53
C ALA A 75 20.63 -2.59 -7.12
N ILE A 76 19.85 -3.11 -6.16
CA ILE A 76 19.87 -2.59 -4.80
C ILE A 76 21.22 -2.84 -4.14
N THR A 77 21.73 -1.80 -3.49
CA THR A 77 22.96 -1.83 -2.72
C THR A 77 22.70 -1.31 -1.32
N PHE A 78 23.39 -1.88 -0.35
CA PHE A 78 23.34 -1.45 1.04
C PHE A 78 24.69 -0.84 1.40
N GLN A 79 24.66 0.37 1.96
CA GLN A 79 25.84 1.06 2.46
C GLN A 79 25.61 1.40 3.92
N ARG A 80 26.57 1.07 4.79
CA ARG A 80 26.50 1.42 6.22
C ARG A 80 26.37 2.95 6.34
N ALA A 81 25.35 3.40 7.05
CA ALA A 81 25.18 4.80 7.36
C ALA A 81 26.27 5.23 8.33
N GLN A 82 26.76 6.46 8.20
CA GLN A 82 27.82 6.99 9.05
C GLN A 82 27.40 8.31 9.69
N THR A 83 27.87 8.55 10.92
CA THR A 83 27.66 9.78 11.68
C THR A 83 29.01 10.49 11.90
N GLY A 84 28.97 11.82 12.08
CA GLY A 84 30.15 12.65 12.33
C GLY A 84 30.71 13.36 11.08
N TRP A 85 31.04 14.64 11.23
CA TRP A 85 31.55 15.48 10.13
C TRP A 85 33.07 15.32 9.96
N VAL A 86 33.83 15.22 11.05
CA VAL A 86 35.30 15.15 11.04
C VAL A 86 35.82 13.72 11.14
N PHE A 87 35.20 12.91 12.00
CA PHE A 87 35.43 11.47 12.09
C PHE A 87 34.13 10.78 11.74
N ARG A 88 34.14 9.99 10.67
CA ARG A 88 32.98 9.19 10.27
C ARG A 88 33.03 7.87 11.02
N GLU A 89 32.01 7.63 11.82
CA GLU A 89 31.80 6.37 12.52
C GLU A 89 30.53 5.71 12.00
N ASP A 90 30.48 4.38 12.04
CA ASP A 90 29.31 3.64 11.61
C ASP A 90 28.13 3.91 12.55
N LYS A 91 26.98 4.22 11.94
CA LYS A 91 25.80 4.64 12.65
C LYS A 91 25.06 3.43 13.24
N THR A 92 24.97 3.39 14.56
CA THR A 92 24.14 2.46 15.33
C THR A 92 23.31 3.26 16.33
N GLU A 93 21.99 3.11 16.31
CA GLU A 93 21.06 3.78 17.23
C GLU A 93 19.95 2.80 17.66
N SER A 94 19.36 3.04 18.83
CA SER A 94 18.22 2.25 19.30
C SER A 94 16.94 2.59 18.53
N VAL A 95 16.21 1.57 18.08
CA VAL A 95 14.83 1.68 17.60
C VAL A 95 13.93 1.02 18.64
N GLY A 96 13.29 1.84 19.48
CA GLY A 96 12.56 1.32 20.63
C GLY A 96 13.52 0.65 21.61
N THR A 97 13.30 -0.63 21.91
CA THR A 97 14.17 -1.43 22.80
C THR A 97 15.33 -2.13 22.09
N PHE A 98 15.41 -2.07 20.76
CA PHE A 98 16.38 -2.84 19.96
C PHE A 98 17.55 -1.96 19.50
N SER A 99 18.78 -2.44 19.70
CA SER A 99 19.97 -1.82 19.09
C SER A 99 20.01 -2.14 17.59
N ALA A 100 20.17 -1.12 16.74
CA ALA A 100 20.07 -1.31 15.30
C ALA A 100 21.15 -0.55 14.51
N ASP A 101 21.70 -1.26 13.52
CA ASP A 101 22.68 -0.75 12.57
C ASP A 101 21.97 -0.12 11.38
N TYR A 102 22.35 1.10 11.02
CA TYR A 102 21.68 1.85 9.96
C TYR A 102 22.37 1.67 8.61
N TYR A 103 21.55 1.49 7.56
CA TYR A 103 22.01 1.35 6.19
C TYR A 103 21.22 2.25 5.24
N HIS A 104 21.93 2.89 4.31
CA HIS A 104 21.34 3.54 3.15
C HIS A 104 21.13 2.50 2.05
N ILE A 105 19.91 2.48 1.52
CA ILE A 105 19.52 1.63 0.40
C ILE A 105 19.62 2.47 -0.87
N GLY A 106 20.61 2.15 -1.70
CA GLY A 106 20.82 2.72 -3.01
C GLY A 106 20.28 1.81 -4.13
N GLY A 107 20.18 2.36 -5.34
CA GLY A 107 19.82 1.58 -6.53
C GLY A 107 18.35 1.23 -6.67
N ILE A 108 17.48 1.75 -5.79
CA ILE A 108 16.03 1.65 -5.95
C ILE A 108 15.60 2.56 -7.11
N LEU A 109 15.00 1.97 -8.14
CA LEU A 109 14.44 2.70 -9.27
C LEU A 109 12.91 2.54 -9.30
N LEU A 110 12.19 3.65 -9.14
CA LEU A 110 10.76 3.71 -9.35
C LEU A 110 10.49 4.03 -10.83
N GLU A 111 9.95 3.05 -11.55
CA GLU A 111 9.44 3.22 -12.89
C GLU A 111 7.92 3.37 -12.83
N SER A 112 7.41 4.50 -13.30
CA SER A 112 5.99 4.79 -13.35
C SER A 112 5.59 5.08 -14.79
N ARG A 113 4.50 4.44 -15.23
CA ARG A 113 3.82 4.70 -16.49
C ARG A 113 2.42 5.17 -16.18
N LYS A 114 2.02 6.27 -16.78
CA LYS A 114 0.69 6.85 -16.64
C LYS A 114 0.02 6.89 -18.01
N ARG A 115 -1.21 6.39 -18.11
CA ARG A 115 -2.08 6.53 -19.29
C ARG A 115 -3.16 7.55 -19.01
N ARG A 116 -3.47 8.36 -20.03
CA ARG A 116 -4.21 9.63 -19.91
C ARG A 116 -5.14 9.94 -21.08
N GLU A 117 -5.26 9.04 -22.04
CA GLU A 117 -6.07 9.22 -23.25
C GLU A 117 -7.58 9.31 -22.99
N HIS A 118 -8.03 8.87 -21.82
CA HIS A 118 -9.42 8.94 -21.36
C HIS A 118 -9.74 10.24 -20.58
N LEU A 119 -8.71 10.99 -20.18
CA LEU A 119 -8.85 12.18 -19.35
C LEU A 119 -9.13 13.43 -20.19
N SER A 120 -10.02 14.28 -19.70
CA SER A 120 -10.27 15.61 -20.27
C SER A 120 -9.18 16.61 -19.86
N ALA A 121 -9.18 17.80 -20.47
CA ALA A 121 -8.27 18.87 -20.07
C ALA A 121 -8.51 19.32 -18.62
N GLU A 122 -9.77 19.32 -18.19
CA GLU A 122 -10.17 19.62 -16.81
C GLU A 122 -9.64 18.56 -15.84
N ASP A 123 -9.77 17.27 -16.16
CA ASP A 123 -9.24 16.19 -15.30
C ASP A 123 -7.72 16.29 -15.17
N LEU A 124 -7.02 16.53 -16.28
CA LEU A 124 -5.56 16.68 -16.27
C LEU A 124 -5.12 17.84 -15.38
N LYS A 125 -5.89 18.93 -15.35
CA LYS A 125 -5.66 20.07 -14.48
C LYS A 125 -5.96 19.71 -13.02
N LYS A 126 -7.12 19.12 -12.72
CA LYS A 126 -7.49 18.66 -11.35
C LYS A 126 -6.46 17.68 -10.79
N ASN A 127 -6.07 16.66 -11.55
CA ASN A 127 -5.08 15.66 -11.16
C ASN A 127 -3.70 16.27 -10.89
N LYS A 128 -3.32 17.30 -11.66
CA LYS A 128 -2.07 18.03 -11.42
C LYS A 128 -2.16 18.85 -10.14
N GLU A 129 -3.26 19.56 -9.92
CA GLU A 129 -3.49 20.38 -8.72
C GLU A 129 -3.53 19.52 -7.45
N LEU A 130 -4.17 18.36 -7.50
CA LEU A 130 -4.17 17.37 -6.41
C LEU A 130 -2.75 16.86 -6.10
N LEU A 131 -1.96 16.49 -7.10
CA LEU A 131 -0.57 16.07 -6.87
C LEU A 131 0.31 17.20 -6.31
N ASP A 132 0.08 18.43 -6.76
CA ASP A 132 0.81 19.61 -6.30
C ASP A 132 0.39 20.02 -4.87
N SER A 133 -0.88 19.84 -4.48
CA SER A 133 -1.35 20.07 -3.12
C SER A 133 -0.80 19.01 -2.15
N LEU A 134 -0.85 17.73 -2.53
CA LEU A 134 -0.24 16.62 -1.80
C LEU A 134 1.26 16.82 -1.56
N SER A 135 1.99 17.23 -2.59
CA SER A 135 3.44 17.47 -2.50
C SER A 135 3.80 18.65 -1.58
N ARG A 136 2.86 19.56 -1.34
CA ARG A 136 2.98 20.70 -0.42
C ARG A 136 2.41 20.40 0.97
N GLY A 137 1.88 19.21 1.20
CA GLY A 137 1.31 18.81 2.49
C GLY A 137 -0.08 19.38 2.77
N PHE A 138 -0.83 19.78 1.73
CA PHE A 138 -2.21 20.23 1.86
C PHE A 138 -3.13 19.26 1.10
N PHE A 139 -3.99 18.55 1.81
CA PHE A 139 -5.17 17.95 1.17
C PHE A 139 -6.24 19.04 1.15
N VAL A 140 -6.60 19.51 -0.04
CA VAL A 140 -7.87 20.22 -0.20
C VAL A 140 -8.87 19.12 -0.44
N GLU A 141 -9.71 18.86 0.57
CA GLU A 141 -10.94 18.12 0.42
C GLU A 141 -11.81 18.96 -0.53
N ASN A 142 -11.58 18.82 -1.84
CA ASN A 142 -12.47 19.41 -2.81
C ASN A 142 -13.79 18.67 -2.60
N SER A 143 -14.73 19.38 -2.00
CA SER A 143 -16.14 19.07 -1.91
C SER A 143 -16.53 18.07 -2.99
N CYS A 144 -16.91 16.86 -2.58
CA CYS A 144 -17.61 15.92 -3.41
C CYS A 144 -18.89 16.62 -3.88
N ASP A 145 -18.82 17.35 -4.98
CA ASP A 145 -20.00 17.57 -5.81
C ASP A 145 -20.57 16.17 -6.05
N PRO A 146 -21.90 15.99 -5.91
CA PRO A 146 -22.52 14.68 -6.04
C PRO A 146 -21.99 14.02 -7.30
N CYS A 147 -21.54 12.77 -7.18
CA CYS A 147 -20.92 11.98 -8.25
C CYS A 147 -21.87 11.95 -9.44
N VAL A 148 -21.76 12.94 -10.33
CA VAL A 148 -22.58 13.01 -11.54
C VAL A 148 -21.98 11.97 -12.45
N ARG A 149 -22.70 10.85 -12.60
CA ARG A 149 -22.32 9.72 -13.46
C ARG A 149 -21.70 10.23 -14.75
N ARG A 150 -20.40 10.04 -14.87
CA ARG A 150 -19.64 10.52 -16.02
C ARG A 150 -20.05 9.76 -17.28
N GLU A 151 -20.30 10.48 -18.36
CA GLU A 151 -20.53 9.86 -19.65
C GLU A 151 -19.28 9.12 -20.14
N SER A 152 -19.48 7.92 -20.69
CA SER A 152 -18.40 7.17 -21.33
C SER A 152 -17.77 7.98 -22.46
N ILE A 153 -16.46 7.86 -22.63
CA ILE A 153 -15.76 8.47 -23.76
C ILE A 153 -16.38 8.03 -25.10
N GLN A 154 -16.40 8.94 -26.07
CA GLN A 154 -16.82 8.61 -27.43
C GLN A 154 -15.97 7.46 -27.99
N PRO A 155 -16.57 6.54 -28.76
CA PRO A 155 -15.85 5.42 -29.36
C PRO A 155 -14.68 5.94 -30.21
N PRO A 156 -13.54 5.21 -30.24
CA PRO A 156 -12.43 5.59 -31.10
C PRO A 156 -12.89 5.57 -32.57
N PRO A 157 -12.27 6.40 -33.43
CA PRO A 157 -12.51 6.32 -34.87
C PRO A 157 -12.17 4.91 -35.38
N PRO A 158 -12.82 4.45 -36.47
CA PRO A 158 -12.52 3.15 -37.07
C PRO A 158 -11.03 3.00 -37.34
N SER A 159 -10.46 1.85 -36.96
CA SER A 159 -9.05 1.58 -37.22
C SER A 159 -8.83 1.45 -38.73
N PRO A 160 -7.80 2.10 -39.30
CA PRO A 160 -7.44 1.92 -40.71
C PRO A 160 -6.78 0.56 -40.99
N VAL A 161 -6.51 -0.23 -39.94
CA VAL A 161 -5.75 -1.48 -40.02
C VAL A 161 -6.59 -2.58 -40.67
N SER A 162 -6.09 -3.14 -41.76
CA SER A 162 -6.69 -4.30 -42.41
C SER A 162 -6.46 -5.59 -41.63
N TRP A 163 -7.27 -6.61 -41.89
CA TRP A 163 -7.08 -7.95 -41.32
C TRP A 163 -5.72 -8.54 -41.70
N GLU A 164 -5.31 -8.34 -42.96
CA GLU A 164 -4.03 -8.80 -43.49
C GLU A 164 -2.85 -8.14 -42.77
N GLU A 165 -2.91 -6.82 -42.54
CA GLU A 165 -1.89 -6.11 -41.75
C GLU A 165 -1.83 -6.59 -40.30
N TYR A 166 -2.99 -6.88 -39.70
CA TYR A 166 -3.06 -7.40 -38.33
C TYR A 166 -2.43 -8.80 -38.21
N VAL A 167 -2.82 -9.73 -39.08
CA VAL A 167 -2.38 -11.13 -38.98
C VAL A 167 -0.92 -11.33 -39.41
N THR A 168 -0.39 -10.46 -40.28
CA THR A 168 1.02 -10.51 -40.72
C THR A 168 1.97 -9.66 -39.88
N ALA A 169 1.47 -8.98 -38.85
CA ALA A 169 2.28 -8.15 -37.97
C ALA A 169 3.39 -8.95 -37.27
N PRO A 170 4.65 -8.47 -37.28
CA PRO A 170 5.74 -9.16 -36.61
C PRO A 170 5.56 -9.14 -35.08
N SER A 171 6.02 -10.19 -34.41
CA SER A 171 5.93 -10.32 -32.95
C SER A 171 6.52 -9.10 -32.23
N GLY A 172 5.76 -8.49 -31.32
CA GLY A 172 6.16 -7.27 -30.60
C GLY A 172 5.84 -5.96 -31.31
N ARG A 173 5.30 -5.98 -32.54
CA ARG A 173 4.88 -4.79 -33.30
C ARG A 173 3.44 -4.95 -33.83
N TRP A 174 2.52 -5.24 -32.92
CA TRP A 174 1.10 -5.30 -33.27
C TRP A 174 0.57 -3.92 -33.68
N PRO A 175 -0.27 -3.85 -34.72
CA PRO A 175 -0.92 -2.60 -35.08
C PRO A 175 -1.92 -2.19 -34.00
N HIS A 176 -2.04 -0.88 -33.78
CA HIS A 176 -2.87 -0.33 -32.71
C HIS A 176 -4.33 -0.18 -33.20
N LEU A 177 -5.25 -0.93 -32.59
CA LEU A 177 -6.66 -1.00 -33.03
C LEU A 177 -7.59 -0.02 -32.29
N GLY A 178 -7.11 0.68 -31.26
CA GLY A 178 -7.93 1.53 -30.39
C GLY A 178 -7.55 3.01 -30.41
N ARG A 179 -8.06 3.76 -29.44
CA ARG A 179 -7.67 5.17 -29.20
C ARG A 179 -6.16 5.27 -28.97
N PRO A 180 -5.42 6.17 -29.63
CA PRO A 180 -3.98 6.35 -29.40
C PRO A 180 -3.68 6.57 -27.92
N MET A 181 -2.75 5.81 -27.37
CA MET A 181 -2.40 5.91 -25.94
C MET A 181 -1.60 7.19 -25.67
N VAL A 182 -1.99 7.93 -24.64
CA VAL A 182 -1.24 9.10 -24.17
C VAL A 182 -0.47 8.65 -22.93
N VAL A 183 0.78 8.22 -23.14
CA VAL A 183 1.63 7.65 -22.09
C VAL A 183 2.62 8.69 -21.58
N LYS A 184 2.70 8.82 -20.26
CA LYS A 184 3.79 9.54 -19.57
C LYS A 184 4.61 8.55 -18.76
N GLU A 185 5.87 8.37 -19.13
CA GLU A 185 6.82 7.56 -18.38
C GLU A 185 7.66 8.44 -17.45
N SER A 186 7.98 7.93 -16.26
CA SER A 186 8.85 8.57 -15.29
C SER A 186 9.74 7.53 -14.64
N ARG A 187 11.03 7.83 -14.56
CA ARG A 187 12.02 7.04 -13.82
C ARG A 187 12.63 7.91 -12.73
N LYS A 188 12.53 7.47 -11.48
CA LYS A 188 13.10 8.20 -10.33
C LYS A 188 13.92 7.25 -9.47
N SER A 189 15.16 7.65 -9.19
CA SER A 189 15.96 6.97 -8.17
C SER A 189 15.47 7.39 -6.80
N LEU A 190 15.20 6.41 -5.95
CA LEU A 190 14.84 6.63 -4.56
C LEU A 190 16.01 6.23 -3.66
N LYS A 191 16.20 6.98 -2.59
CA LYS A 191 17.09 6.62 -1.48
C LYS A 191 16.22 6.27 -0.30
N ALA A 192 16.36 5.07 0.22
CA ALA A 192 15.67 4.62 1.41
C ALA A 192 16.67 4.35 2.54
N THR A 193 16.17 4.22 3.75
CA THR A 193 16.98 3.85 4.91
C THR A 193 16.35 2.65 5.59
N VAL A 194 17.19 1.70 6.02
CA VAL A 194 16.79 0.57 6.86
C VAL A 194 17.68 0.50 8.09
N ALA A 195 17.10 0.19 9.24
CA ALA A 195 17.84 -0.17 10.44
C ALA A 195 17.65 -1.66 10.72
N MET A 196 18.75 -2.37 10.89
CA MET A 196 18.81 -3.82 11.06
C MET A 196 19.27 -4.17 12.48
N SER A 197 18.58 -5.09 13.14
CA SER A 197 18.94 -5.54 14.49
C SER A 197 19.13 -7.05 14.52
N GLU A 198 20.26 -7.51 15.04
CA GLU A 198 20.52 -8.94 15.30
C GLU A 198 19.80 -9.45 16.55
N GLU A 199 19.38 -8.54 17.44
CA GLU A 199 18.77 -8.84 18.73
C GLU A 199 17.26 -9.04 18.64
N PHE A 200 16.67 -8.88 17.45
CA PHE A 200 15.23 -8.99 17.29
C PHE A 200 14.78 -10.45 17.51
N PRO A 201 13.78 -10.70 18.39
CA PRO A 201 13.46 -12.08 18.83
C PRO A 201 12.86 -12.98 17.75
N ILE A 202 12.36 -12.41 16.65
CA ILE A 202 11.77 -13.14 15.54
C ILE A 202 12.66 -13.06 14.31
N ARG A 203 12.77 -14.19 13.62
CA ARG A 203 13.42 -14.24 12.31
C ARG A 203 12.47 -13.74 11.22
N LEU A 204 13.06 -13.15 10.19
CA LEU A 204 12.31 -12.51 9.11
C LEU A 204 11.43 -13.49 8.30
N ASP A 205 11.83 -14.76 8.21
CA ASP A 205 11.05 -15.85 7.62
C ASP A 205 9.67 -16.02 8.29
N ARG A 206 9.61 -16.00 9.62
CA ARG A 206 8.35 -16.12 10.38
C ARG A 206 7.40 -14.94 10.18
N LEU A 207 7.92 -13.73 9.99
CA LEU A 207 7.08 -12.58 9.65
C LEU A 207 6.41 -12.79 8.28
N LEU A 208 7.13 -13.34 7.30
CA LEU A 208 6.56 -13.62 5.98
C LEU A 208 5.40 -14.61 6.07
N ASP A 209 5.51 -15.65 6.91
CA ASP A 209 4.44 -16.63 7.14
C ASP A 209 3.16 -15.95 7.67
N VAL A 210 3.28 -15.02 8.63
CA VAL A 210 2.14 -14.27 9.18
C VAL A 210 1.53 -13.36 8.11
N LEU A 211 2.37 -12.66 7.35
CA LEU A 211 1.92 -11.76 6.31
C LEU A 211 1.22 -12.49 5.16
N GLU A 212 1.59 -13.74 4.87
CA GLU A 212 0.94 -14.60 3.87
C GLU A 212 -0.52 -14.92 4.22
N ILE A 213 -0.85 -15.07 5.50
CA ILE A 213 -2.22 -15.30 5.97
C ILE A 213 -3.09 -14.04 5.77
N ILE A 214 -2.49 -12.86 5.89
CA ILE A 214 -3.13 -11.55 5.70
C ILE A 214 -3.00 -11.10 4.23
N ALA A 215 -2.49 -11.96 3.32
CA ALA A 215 -2.15 -11.61 1.94
C ALA A 215 -3.26 -11.64 0.86
N PRO A 216 -4.58 -11.59 1.12
CA PRO A 216 -5.52 -11.23 0.05
C PRO A 216 -5.18 -9.88 -0.63
N PHE A 217 -4.34 -9.03 -0.02
CA PHE A 217 -3.90 -7.77 -0.59
C PHE A 217 -2.66 -7.92 -1.50
N LYS A 218 -2.80 -7.49 -2.78
CA LYS A 218 -1.78 -7.54 -3.84
C LYS A 218 -0.41 -6.89 -3.51
N HIS A 219 -0.28 -6.23 -2.36
CA HIS A 219 0.92 -5.50 -1.94
C HIS A 219 1.99 -6.38 -1.27
N PHE A 220 1.65 -7.58 -0.76
CA PHE A 220 2.57 -8.40 0.04
C PHE A 220 3.60 -9.21 -0.77
N LEU A 221 3.28 -9.57 -2.03
CA LEU A 221 4.25 -10.22 -2.92
C LEU A 221 5.52 -9.37 -3.12
N LYS A 222 5.37 -8.05 -3.20
CA LYS A 222 6.49 -7.11 -3.34
C LYS A 222 7.31 -6.98 -2.05
N LEU A 223 6.67 -7.04 -0.89
CA LEU A 223 7.36 -7.06 0.41
C LEU A 223 8.16 -8.35 0.58
N ARG A 224 7.60 -9.50 0.18
CA ARG A 224 8.30 -10.78 0.15
C ARG A 224 9.49 -10.75 -0.82
N GLU A 225 9.30 -10.25 -2.03
CA GLU A 225 10.39 -10.04 -2.99
C GLU A 225 11.48 -9.12 -2.42
N PHE A 226 11.11 -8.04 -1.73
CA PHE A 226 12.03 -7.12 -1.07
C PHE A 226 12.83 -7.79 0.06
N VAL A 227 12.17 -8.62 0.86
CA VAL A 227 12.79 -9.39 1.95
C VAL A 227 13.70 -10.51 1.43
N GLN A 228 13.37 -11.10 0.28
CA GLN A 228 14.21 -12.09 -0.40
C GLN A 228 15.44 -11.47 -1.07
N LEU A 229 15.47 -10.15 -1.25
CA LEU A 229 16.73 -9.46 -1.53
C LEU A 229 17.63 -9.64 -0.31
N LYS A 230 18.93 -9.80 -0.54
CA LYS A 230 19.93 -9.97 0.51
C LYS A 230 20.02 -8.71 1.38
N LEU A 231 19.05 -8.53 2.28
CA LEU A 231 19.13 -7.55 3.35
C LEU A 231 20.44 -7.78 4.13
N PRO A 232 20.99 -6.73 4.76
CA PRO A 232 22.07 -6.92 5.72
C PRO A 232 21.64 -7.89 6.82
N SER A 233 22.59 -8.38 7.61
CA SER A 233 22.28 -9.35 8.67
C SER A 233 21.35 -8.75 9.75
N GLY A 234 20.53 -9.60 10.37
CA GLY A 234 19.50 -9.22 11.34
C GLY A 234 18.10 -9.03 10.76
N PHE A 235 17.21 -8.41 11.55
CA PHE A 235 15.82 -8.12 11.23
C PHE A 235 15.60 -6.62 10.98
N PRO A 236 14.79 -6.21 9.98
CA PRO A 236 14.56 -4.79 9.65
C PRO A 236 13.60 -4.13 10.65
N VAL A 237 14.13 -3.69 11.80
CA VAL A 237 13.34 -3.03 12.86
C VAL A 237 12.86 -1.62 12.49
N LYS A 238 13.41 -1.02 11.43
CA LYS A 238 12.93 0.27 10.90
C LYS A 238 13.17 0.37 9.40
N ILE A 239 12.18 0.85 8.66
CA ILE A 239 12.25 1.11 7.22
C ILE A 239 11.68 2.50 6.94
N GLU A 240 12.43 3.34 6.21
CA GLU A 240 12.02 4.67 5.76
C GLU A 240 12.16 4.74 4.23
N ILE A 241 11.03 4.85 3.52
CA ILE A 241 10.98 4.90 2.04
C ILE A 241 10.25 6.18 1.60
N PRO A 242 10.87 7.03 0.78
CA PRO A 242 10.18 8.16 0.18
C PRO A 242 9.13 7.67 -0.83
N VAL A 243 7.88 8.09 -0.64
CA VAL A 243 6.76 7.67 -1.51
C VAL A 243 6.42 8.77 -2.51
N LEU A 244 6.37 10.02 -2.05
CA LEU A 244 6.16 11.23 -2.87
C LEU A 244 7.15 12.31 -2.43
N PRO A 245 7.38 13.38 -3.23
CA PRO A 245 8.09 14.55 -2.73
C PRO A 245 7.50 14.99 -1.39
N THR A 246 8.35 15.24 -0.40
CA THR A 246 7.96 15.68 0.96
C THR A 246 7.30 14.59 1.84
N ILE A 247 6.92 13.43 1.32
CA ILE A 247 6.26 12.34 2.08
C ILE A 247 7.14 11.10 2.14
N THR A 248 7.51 10.71 3.37
CA THR A 248 8.27 9.49 3.66
C THR A 248 7.40 8.52 4.45
N ALA A 249 7.21 7.31 3.91
CA ALA A 249 6.62 6.22 4.68
C ALA A 249 7.67 5.68 5.65
N LYS A 250 7.28 5.56 6.92
CA LYS A 250 8.13 5.08 7.99
C LYS A 250 7.44 3.95 8.73
N ILE A 251 8.11 2.80 8.77
CA ILE A 251 7.68 1.61 9.50
C ILE A 251 8.72 1.36 10.59
N THR A 252 8.29 1.11 11.83
CA THR A 252 9.18 0.85 12.97
C THR A 252 8.59 -0.22 13.88
N PHE A 253 9.44 -1.15 14.32
CA PHE A 253 9.17 -2.10 15.39
C PHE A 253 9.77 -1.54 16.68
N GLN A 254 8.92 -1.02 17.57
CA GLN A 254 9.37 -0.32 18.79
C GLN A 254 9.44 -1.23 20.01
N ASP A 255 8.47 -2.13 20.13
CA ASP A 255 8.44 -3.15 21.17
C ASP A 255 7.95 -4.45 20.55
N PHE A 256 8.57 -5.56 20.93
CA PHE A 256 8.21 -6.88 20.47
C PHE A 256 8.41 -7.89 21.60
N GLN A 257 7.35 -8.65 21.90
CA GLN A 257 7.35 -9.70 22.91
C GLN A 257 6.79 -10.98 22.30
N ALA A 258 7.63 -12.02 22.21
CA ALA A 258 7.15 -13.36 21.87
C ALA A 258 6.45 -13.96 23.11
N ARG A 259 5.28 -14.57 22.90
CA ARG A 259 4.54 -15.30 23.92
C ARG A 259 4.10 -16.64 23.35
N ASP A 260 4.09 -17.67 24.19
CA ASP A 260 3.67 -19.01 23.79
C ASP A 260 2.16 -19.09 23.53
N SER A 261 1.73 -20.10 22.79
CA SER A 261 0.31 -20.31 22.43
C SER A 261 -0.63 -20.35 23.64
N ASP A 262 -0.12 -20.88 24.74
CA ASP A 262 -0.82 -21.16 25.99
C ASP A 262 -1.02 -19.88 26.81
N TYR A 263 -0.31 -18.81 26.45
CA TYR A 263 -0.48 -17.49 27.04
C TYR A 263 -1.85 -16.88 26.69
N TYR A 264 -2.35 -17.14 25.48
CA TYR A 264 -3.58 -16.53 24.98
C TYR A 264 -4.78 -17.49 25.16
N PRO A 265 -5.76 -17.15 26.02
CA PRO A 265 -6.96 -17.96 26.18
C PRO A 265 -7.74 -18.06 24.87
N GLN A 266 -8.39 -19.20 24.61
CA GLN A 266 -9.26 -19.34 23.43
C GLN A 266 -10.34 -18.27 23.33
N SER A 267 -10.78 -17.72 24.46
CA SER A 267 -11.76 -16.64 24.52
C SER A 267 -11.29 -15.34 23.84
N PHE A 268 -9.99 -15.13 23.64
CA PHE A 268 -9.46 -13.96 22.91
C PHE A 268 -9.80 -14.00 21.42
N PHE A 269 -10.07 -15.19 20.89
CA PHE A 269 -10.39 -15.41 19.48
C PHE A 269 -11.91 -15.57 19.24
N LEU A 270 -12.72 -15.22 20.25
CA LEU A 270 -14.17 -15.24 20.18
C LEU A 270 -14.71 -13.82 20.33
N ILE A 271 -15.82 -13.54 19.66
CA ILE A 271 -16.55 -12.28 19.85
C ILE A 271 -17.15 -12.29 21.27
N PRO A 272 -16.84 -11.31 22.13
CA PRO A 272 -17.38 -11.30 23.48
C PRO A 272 -18.90 -11.12 23.48
N ASN A 273 -19.60 -11.81 24.39
CA ASN A 273 -21.07 -11.83 24.43
C ASN A 273 -21.72 -10.45 24.65
N ASN A 274 -20.96 -9.49 25.19
CA ASN A 274 -21.42 -8.12 25.44
C ASN A 274 -21.26 -7.19 24.22
N PHE A 275 -20.76 -7.69 23.09
CA PHE A 275 -20.62 -6.92 21.87
C PHE A 275 -21.88 -7.03 21.01
N LYS A 276 -22.22 -5.94 20.31
CA LYS A 276 -23.34 -5.89 19.37
C LYS A 276 -22.84 -5.78 17.94
N GLU A 277 -23.53 -6.43 17.02
CA GLU A 277 -23.22 -6.27 15.60
C GLU A 277 -23.65 -4.90 15.11
N ASP A 278 -22.71 -4.15 14.54
CA ASP A 278 -22.96 -2.89 13.84
C ASP A 278 -22.32 -2.98 12.44
N PRO A 279 -23.12 -3.32 11.40
CA PRO A 279 -22.61 -3.49 10.05
C PRO A 279 -22.09 -2.21 9.39
N ASN A 280 -22.31 -1.04 10.00
CA ASN A 280 -21.97 0.26 9.42
C ASN A 280 -20.88 0.99 10.23
N ARG A 281 -20.24 0.32 11.21
CA ARG A 281 -19.24 0.94 12.07
C ARG A 281 -18.00 1.38 11.28
N PHE A 282 -17.56 0.54 10.35
CA PHE A 282 -16.42 0.72 9.46
C PHE A 282 -16.96 0.65 8.03
N PRO A 283 -17.53 1.73 7.49
CA PRO A 283 -18.13 1.70 6.15
C PRO A 283 -17.13 1.31 5.06
N ASP A 284 -15.83 1.55 5.28
CA ASP A 284 -14.75 1.22 4.35
C ASP A 284 -14.20 -0.24 4.47
N LEU A 285 -14.80 -1.10 5.30
CA LEU A 285 -14.38 -2.50 5.57
C LEU A 285 -15.52 -3.51 5.44
#